data_AF-A0A369KN27-F1
#
_entry.id   AF-A0A369KN27-F1
#
_cell.length_a   1.000
_cell.length_b   1.000
_cell.length_c   1.000
_cell.angle_alpha   90.00
_cell.angle_beta   90.00
_cell.angle_gamma   90.00
#
_symmetry.space_group_name_H-M   'P 1'
#
loop_
_entity.id
_entity.type
_entity.pdbx_description
1 polymer ?
#
loop_
_entity_poly.entity_id
_entity_poly.type
_entity_poly.pdbx_seq_one_letter_code
_entity_poly.pdbx_strand_id
1 'polypeptide(L)' 'MNTEITPLLEIDWLQWLPLLIPMFFLHVLLIGITLFDWSNRKKQIALPYVWLFVILSMQLIGPILYLIVGRRSIRHDYHS' A
#
# COMPACT_ATOMS: atom_id res chain seq x y z
N MET A 1 26.62 -24.23 -0.89
CA MET A 1 26.42 -22.78 -1.02
C MET A 1 25.08 -22.45 -0.37
N ASN A 2 25.08 -22.34 0.96
CA ASN A 2 23.95 -21.90 1.78
C ASN A 2 23.97 -20.37 1.76
N THR A 3 23.25 -19.82 0.79
CA THR A 3 23.18 -18.40 0.48
C THR A 3 22.75 -17.54 1.66
N GLU A 4 23.38 -16.37 1.76
CA GLU A 4 23.38 -15.30 2.76
C GLU A 4 22.00 -14.70 3.12
N ILE A 5 21.03 -15.53 3.48
CA ILE A 5 19.71 -15.11 3.98
C ILE A 5 19.68 -14.91 5.50
N THR A 6 20.76 -15.30 6.20
CA THR A 6 20.94 -15.08 7.65
C THR A 6 20.67 -13.63 8.10
N PRO A 7 21.14 -12.56 7.41
CA PRO A 7 20.84 -11.19 7.82
C PRO A 7 19.37 -10.79 7.65
N LEU A 8 18.60 -11.45 6.77
CA LEU A 8 17.16 -11.17 6.62
C LEU A 8 16.34 -11.76 7.78
N LEU A 9 16.85 -12.82 8.40
CA LEU A 9 16.23 -13.49 9.54
C LEU A 9 16.60 -12.81 10.88
N GLU A 10 17.68 -12.02 10.90
CA GLU A 10 18.11 -11.24 12.06
C GLU A 10 17.31 -9.92 12.22
N ILE A 11 16.56 -9.52 11.18
CA ILE A 11 15.64 -8.39 11.26
C ILE A 11 14.52 -8.72 12.26
N ASP A 12 14.32 -7.82 13.23
CA ASP A 12 13.30 -7.98 14.26
C ASP A 12 11.91 -7.59 13.71
N TRP A 13 11.34 -8.47 12.89
CA TRP A 13 10.04 -8.29 12.23
C TRP A 13 8.90 -8.01 13.21
N LEU A 14 9.04 -8.45 14.45
CA LEU A 14 8.06 -8.24 15.52
C LEU A 14 7.91 -6.76 15.89
N GLN A 15 8.97 -5.95 15.74
CA GLN A 15 8.94 -4.51 16.02
C GLN A 15 8.09 -3.74 14.99
N TRP A 16 8.06 -4.21 13.74
CA TRP A 16 7.32 -3.56 12.64
C TRP A 16 5.86 -4.01 12.54
N LEU A 17 5.55 -5.18 13.10
CA LEU A 17 4.22 -5.79 13.09
C LEU A 17 3.10 -4.86 13.63
N PRO A 18 3.27 -4.09 14.72
CA PRO A 18 2.25 -3.19 15.23
C PRO A 18 1.88 -2.06 14.26
N LEU A 19 2.79 -1.69 13.37
CA LEU A 19 2.56 -0.67 12.34
C LEU A 19 1.98 -1.29 11.06
N LEU A 20 2.45 -2.48 10.69
CA LEU A 20 2.00 -3.20 9.49
C LEU A 20 0.57 -3.71 9.62
N ILE A 21 0.17 -4.22 10.80
CA ILE A 21 -1.19 -4.73 11.05
C ILE A 21 -2.27 -3.69 10.74
N PRO A 22 -2.27 -2.47 11.33
CA PRO A 22 -3.33 -1.50 11.06
C PRO A 22 -3.32 -1.01 9.62
N MET A 23 -2.13 -0.88 9.01
CA MET A 23 -2.01 -0.49 7.61
C MET A 23 -2.60 -1.55 6.68
N PHE A 24 -2.29 -2.83 6.91
CA PHE A 24 -2.83 -3.94 6.14
C PHE A 24 -4.33 -4.12 6.39
N PHE A 25 -4.77 -3.96 7.64
CA PHE A 25 -6.18 -4.04 8.01
C PHE A 25 -7.02 -2.97 7.32
N LEU A 26 -6.57 -1.72 7.29
CA LEU A 26 -7.23 -0.64 6.54
C LEU A 26 -7.30 -0.94 5.05
N HIS A 27 -6.22 -1.49 4.48
CA HIS A 27 -6.14 -1.87 3.08
C HIS A 27 -7.20 -2.94 2.74
N VAL A 28 -7.25 -4.01 3.53
CA VAL A 28 -8.24 -5.10 3.35
C VAL A 28 -9.66 -4.62 3.62
N LEU A 29 -9.86 -3.75 4.62
CA LEU A 29 -11.16 -3.18 4.94
C LEU A 29 -11.69 -2.31 3.80
N LEU A 30 -10.84 -1.45 3.21
CA LEU A 30 -11.20 -0.62 2.06
C LEU A 30 -11.58 -1.47 0.84
N ILE A 31 -10.78 -2.50 0.52
CA ILE A 31 -11.13 -3.46 -0.54
C ILE A 31 -12.48 -4.11 -0.22
N GLY A 32 -12.67 -4.61 1.00
CA GLY A 32 -13.88 -5.31 1.43
C GLY A 32 -15.13 -4.45 1.38
N ILE A 33 -15.09 -3.23 1.93
CA ILE A 33 -16.18 -2.25 1.87
C ILE A 33 -16.54 -1.98 0.42
N THR A 34 -15.54 -1.78 -0.44
CA THR A 34 -15.81 -1.43 -1.83
C THR A 34 -16.32 -2.61 -2.64
N LEU A 35 -15.85 -3.83 -2.35
CA LEU A 35 -16.38 -5.04 -2.95
C LEU A 35 -17.83 -5.29 -2.52
N PHE A 36 -18.16 -5.00 -1.26
CA PHE A 36 -19.52 -5.09 -0.73
C PHE A 36 -20.45 -4.02 -1.34
N ASP A 37 -20.02 -2.75 -1.38
CA ASP A 37 -20.78 -1.66 -2.00
C ASP A 37 -20.98 -1.91 -3.50
N TRP A 38 -19.91 -2.33 -4.20
CA TRP A 38 -19.99 -2.79 -5.58
C TRP A 38 -20.99 -3.93 -5.72
N SER A 39 -20.95 -4.92 -4.82
CA SER A 39 -21.83 -6.08 -4.88
C SER A 39 -23.31 -5.75 -4.74
N ASN A 40 -23.64 -4.76 -3.91
CA ASN A 40 -25.02 -4.31 -3.75
C ASN A 40 -25.48 -3.41 -4.90
N ARG A 41 -24.58 -2.67 -5.54
CA ARG A 41 -24.92 -1.69 -6.59
C ARG A 41 -24.70 -2.17 -8.03
N LYS A 42 -24.24 -3.41 -8.26
CA LYS A 42 -23.96 -3.97 -9.60
C LYS A 42 -25.11 -3.82 -10.60
N LYS A 43 -26.36 -3.82 -10.14
CA LYS A 43 -27.55 -3.71 -11.00
C LYS A 43 -27.87 -2.28 -11.45
N GLN A 44 -27.29 -1.27 -10.79
CA GLN A 44 -27.59 0.15 -11.05
C GLN A 44 -26.41 0.91 -11.68
N ILE A 45 -25.21 0.34 -11.64
CA ILE A 45 -23.99 0.97 -12.17
C ILE A 45 -23.74 0.44 -13.59
N ALA A 46 -23.68 1.33 -14.57
CA ALA A 46 -23.47 0.97 -15.98
C ALA A 46 -22.08 0.36 -16.26
N LEU A 47 -21.03 0.82 -15.57
CA LEU A 47 -19.65 0.30 -15.72
C LEU A 47 -19.10 -0.21 -14.37
N PRO A 48 -19.55 -1.39 -13.91
CA PRO A 48 -19.10 -1.97 -12.64
C PRO A 48 -17.60 -2.26 -12.62
N TYR A 49 -17.01 -2.59 -13.77
CA TYR A 49 -15.58 -2.92 -13.88
C TYR A 49 -14.65 -1.71 -13.81
N VAL A 50 -15.11 -0.51 -14.21
CA VAL A 50 -14.30 0.72 -14.12
C VAL A 50 -14.09 1.13 -12.68
N TRP A 51 -15.12 0.98 -11.84
CA TRP A 51 -14.98 1.23 -10.41
C TRP A 51 -13.97 0.29 -9.75
N LEU A 52 -14.01 -1.00 -10.10
CA LEU A 52 -13.00 -1.98 -9.66
C LEU A 52 -11.57 -1.53 -10.02
N PHE A 53 -11.38 -1.06 -11.25
CA PHE A 53 -10.08 -0.57 -11.74
C PHE A 53 -9.59 0.69 -11.01
N VAL A 54 -10.49 1.63 -10.70
CA VAL A 54 -10.15 2.86 -9.94
C VAL A 54 -9.68 2.52 -8.53
N ILE A 55 -10.35 1.58 -7.85
CA ILE A 55 -9.99 1.16 -6.48
C ILE A 55 -8.61 0.50 -6.46
N LEU A 56 -8.38 -0.44 -7.38
CA LEU A 56 -7.07 -1.09 -7.56
C LEU A 56 -5.97 -0.07 -7.88
N SER A 57 -6.28 0.93 -8.71
CA SER A 57 -5.33 1.99 -9.07
C SER A 57 -5.01 2.89 -7.89
N MET A 58 -5.99 3.25 -7.05
CA MET A 58 -5.74 4.04 -5.84
C MET A 58 -4.82 3.35 -4.83
N GLN A 59 -4.83 2.02 -4.79
CA GLN A 59 -3.92 1.25 -3.93
C GLN A 59 -2.46 1.35 -4.37
N LEU A 60 -2.22 1.46 -5.68
CA LEU A 60 -0.89 1.67 -6.27
C LEU A 60 -0.41 3.13 -6.13
N ILE A 61 -1.34 4.08 -6.03
CA ILE A 61 -1.01 5.50 -5.89
C ILE A 61 -0.25 5.78 -4.58
N GLY A 62 -0.52 5.06 -3.48
CA GLY A 62 0.21 5.24 -2.21
C GLY A 62 1.73 5.07 -2.33
N PRO A 63 2.22 3.91 -2.82
CA PRO A 63 3.64 3.69 -3.12
C PRO A 63 4.23 4.67 -4.14
N ILE A 64 3.47 5.02 -5.18
CA ILE A 64 3.91 5.95 -6.23
C ILE A 64 4.07 7.37 -5.66
N LEU A 65 3.13 7.84 -4.84
CA LEU A 65 3.23 9.11 -4.12
C LEU A 65 4.41 9.12 -3.15
N TYR A 66 4.65 8.03 -2.42
CA TYR A 66 5.82 7.92 -1.55
C TYR A 66 7.13 8.09 -2.33
N LEU A 67 7.24 7.45 -3.50
CA LEU A 67 8.38 7.61 -4.40
C LEU A 67 8.52 9.04 -4.95
N ILE A 68 7.42 9.69 -5.30
CA ILE A 68 7.43 11.07 -5.84
C ILE A 68 7.79 12.09 -4.77
N VAL A 69 7.19 12.00 -3.58
CA VAL A 69 7.43 12.93 -2.47
C VAL A 69 8.80 12.69 -1.83
N GLY A 70 9.19 11.42 -1.63
CA GLY A 70 10.50 11.04 -1.09
C GLY A 70 11.67 11.34 -2.03
N ARG A 71 11.42 11.46 -3.34
CA ARG A 71 12.44 11.86 -4.33
C ARG A 71 12.90 13.32 -4.19
N ARG A 72 12.23 14.18 -3.40
CA ARG A 72 12.88 15.43 -2.97
C ARG A 72 13.90 15.10 -1.88
N SER A 73 15.04 14.57 -2.33
CA SER A 73 16.30 14.57 -1.60
C SER A 73 16.53 16.01 -1.15
N ILE A 74 16.33 16.23 0.15
CA ILE A 74 16.82 17.41 0.85
C ILE A 74 18.35 17.27 0.77
N ARG A 75 18.94 17.81 -0.30
CA ARG A 75 20.33 18.22 -0.26
C ARG A 75 20.39 19.36 0.76
N HIS A 76 20.57 18.99 2.02
CA HIS A 76 21.03 19.93 3.03
C HIS A 76 22.53 20.03 2.79
N ASP A 77 22.88 20.89 1.85
CA ASP A 77 24.27 21.22 1.57
C ASP A 77 24.83 21.84 2.86
N TYR A 78 25.71 21.10 3.52
CA TYR A 78 26.57 21.65 4.57
C TYR A 78 27.40 22.77 3.94
N HIS A 79 27.27 23.99 4.48
CA HIS A 79 28.34 24.95 4.79
C HIS A 79 27.79 26.38 4.84
N SER A 80 27.85 27.00 6.02
CA SER A 80 28.53 28.28 6.28
C SER A 80 28.54 28.53 7.79
#